data_AF-A0A847HQI3-F1
#
_entry.id   AF-A0A847HQI3-F1
#
_cell.length_a   1.000
_cell.length_b   1.000
_cell.length_c   1.000
_cell.angle_alpha   90.00
_cell.angle_beta   90.00
_cell.angle_gamma   90.00
#
_symmetry.space_group_name_H-M   'P 1'
#
loop_
_entity.id
_entity.type
_entity.pdbx_description
1 polymer ?
#
loop_
_entity_poly.entity_id
_entity_poly.type
_entity_poly.pdbx_seq_one_letter_code
_entity_poly.pdbx_strand_id
1 'polypeptide(L)'
;MKLHKERHAQRSSFICSSRQVVEASLATVHGIRSCLQQHLQSGHALQMPQAMYIAGRIEELRYLTKQLHRRGDVERTRSLVRIRHMLRNRLLRLMALEGIDATVTAVRS
;
A
#
# COMPACT_ATOMS: atom_id res chain seq x y z
N MET A 1 -8.83 -5.83 -50.44
CA MET A 1 -7.62 -5.73 -49.58
C MET A 1 -7.38 -4.29 -49.18
N LYS A 2 -7.44 -4.01 -47.87
CA LYS A 2 -6.65 -3.04 -47.07
C LYS A 2 -7.43 -2.76 -45.77
N LEU A 3 -7.54 -3.82 -44.97
CA LEU A 3 -7.66 -3.72 -43.52
C LEU A 3 -6.36 -3.11 -43.02
N HIS A 4 -6.39 -1.96 -42.36
CA HIS A 4 -5.44 -1.53 -41.31
C HIS A 4 -5.60 -0.01 -41.10
N LYS A 5 -6.25 0.39 -39.99
CA LYS A 5 -5.82 1.48 -39.08
C LYS A 5 -6.88 2.03 -38.12
N GLU A 6 -7.97 1.33 -37.83
CA GLU A 6 -8.89 1.73 -36.75
C GLU A 6 -8.81 0.82 -35.52
N ARG A 7 -7.59 0.37 -35.18
CA ARG A 7 -7.28 -0.17 -33.84
C ARG A 7 -6.42 0.81 -33.07
N HIS A 8 -6.94 2.01 -32.82
CA HIS A 8 -6.35 2.91 -31.82
C HIS A 8 -7.40 3.27 -30.79
N ALA A 9 -7.07 2.93 -29.54
CA ALA A 9 -7.63 3.47 -28.31
C ALA A 9 -8.98 2.90 -27.79
N GLN A 10 -9.17 1.58 -27.82
CA GLN A 10 -9.83 0.90 -26.69
C GLN A 10 -8.79 0.55 -25.62
N ARG A 11 -8.05 1.57 -25.14
CA ARG A 11 -7.48 1.48 -23.80
C ARG A 11 -8.66 1.64 -22.87
N SER A 12 -9.19 0.52 -22.37
CA SER A 12 -10.11 0.54 -21.23
C SER A 12 -9.43 1.29 -20.09
N SER A 13 -9.68 2.60 -19.99
CA SER A 13 -9.22 3.40 -18.88
C SER A 13 -10.19 3.13 -17.75
N PHE A 14 -9.97 2.04 -17.02
CA PHE A 14 -10.53 1.91 -15.68
C PHE A 14 -9.95 3.05 -14.83
N ILE A 15 -10.55 4.24 -14.94
CA ILE A 15 -10.23 5.39 -14.12
C ILE A 15 -11.00 5.17 -12.82
N CYS A 16 -10.34 4.60 -11.82
CA CYS A 16 -10.90 4.56 -10.47
C CYS A 16 -11.29 5.97 -10.04
N SER A 17 -12.49 6.19 -9.49
CA SER A 17 -12.89 7.49 -8.95
C SER A 17 -12.07 7.84 -7.70
N SER A 18 -12.01 9.13 -7.32
CA SER A 18 -11.35 9.54 -6.07
C SER A 18 -11.93 8.80 -4.86
N ARG A 19 -13.24 8.54 -4.88
CA ARG A 19 -13.94 7.75 -3.86
C ARG A 19 -13.42 6.30 -3.80
N GLN A 20 -13.31 5.63 -4.94
CA GLN A 20 -12.76 4.26 -5.00
C GLN A 20 -11.32 4.18 -4.50
N VAL A 21 -10.49 5.18 -4.81
CA VAL A 21 -9.11 5.25 -4.29
C VAL A 21 -9.09 5.44 -2.78
N VAL A 22 -9.99 6.25 -2.22
CA VAL A 22 -10.13 6.41 -0.76
C VAL A 22 -10.60 5.12 -0.11
N GLU A 23 -11.63 4.46 -0.65
CA GLU A 23 -12.15 3.18 -0.14
C GLU A 23 -11.06 2.10 -0.15
N ALA A 24 -10.29 1.99 -1.25
CA ALA A 24 -9.14 1.08 -1.34
C ALA A 24 -8.03 1.44 -0.33
N SER A 25 -7.78 2.74 -0.10
CA SER A 25 -6.78 3.19 0.88
C SER A 25 -7.18 2.79 2.29
N LEU A 26 -8.46 2.95 2.65
CA LEU A 26 -9.00 2.57 3.96
C LEU A 26 -8.94 1.04 4.17
N ALA A 27 -9.33 0.26 3.16
CA ALA A 27 -9.21 -1.20 3.21
C ALA A 27 -7.74 -1.66 3.36
N THR A 28 -6.81 -0.95 2.73
CA THR A 28 -5.36 -1.21 2.86
C THR A 28 -4.85 -0.91 4.26
N VAL A 29 -5.19 0.25 4.81
CA VAL A 29 -4.85 0.62 6.18
C VAL A 29 -5.44 -0.37 7.18
N HIS A 30 -6.70 -0.77 7.00
CA HIS A 30 -7.37 -1.71 7.88
C HIS A 30 -6.69 -3.08 7.86
N GLY A 31 -6.40 -3.64 6.67
CA GLY A 31 -5.71 -4.92 6.54
C GLY A 31 -4.34 -4.95 7.22
N ILE A 32 -3.56 -3.87 7.06
CA ILE A 32 -2.27 -3.74 7.76
C ILE A 32 -2.45 -3.71 9.28
N ARG A 33 -3.40 -2.90 9.77
CA ARG A 33 -3.66 -2.76 11.22
C ARG A 33 -4.10 -4.08 11.83
N SER A 34 -5.01 -4.80 11.19
CA SER A 34 -5.52 -6.08 11.68
C SER A 34 -4.38 -7.11 11.77
N CYS A 35 -3.53 -7.21 10.74
CA CYS A 35 -2.39 -8.12 10.75
C CYS A 35 -1.38 -7.77 11.88
N LEU A 36 -1.07 -6.49 12.05
CA LEU A 36 -0.21 -6.01 13.15
C LEU A 36 -0.81 -6.26 14.53
N GLN A 37 -2.14 -6.15 14.68
CA GLN A 37 -2.84 -6.43 15.95
C GLN A 37 -2.87 -7.92 16.27
N GLN A 38 -3.13 -8.78 15.27
CA GLN A 38 -3.11 -10.23 15.45
C GLN A 38 -1.75 -10.72 15.96
N HIS A 39 -0.66 -10.16 15.44
CA HIS A 39 0.69 -10.46 15.94
C HIS A 39 0.86 -10.05 17.42
N LEU A 40 0.40 -8.86 17.81
CA LEU A 40 0.49 -8.41 19.21
C LEU A 40 -0.36 -9.24 20.16
N GLN A 41 -1.49 -9.78 19.69
CA GLN A 41 -2.37 -10.64 20.48
C GLN A 41 -1.84 -12.07 20.60
N SER A 42 -1.19 -12.59 19.57
CA SER A 42 -0.67 -13.97 19.58
C SER A 42 0.58 -14.11 20.44
N GLY A 43 1.31 -13.02 20.73
CA GLY A 43 2.57 -13.05 21.48
C GLY A 43 3.68 -13.83 20.79
N HIS A 44 3.48 -14.20 19.52
CA HIS A 44 4.43 -14.93 18.70
C HIS A 44 5.18 -14.01 17.78
N ALA A 45 6.43 -14.38 17.46
CA ALA A 45 7.26 -13.68 16.51
C ALA A 45 6.53 -13.38 15.20
N LEU A 46 6.75 -12.17 14.66
CA LEU A 46 6.20 -11.78 13.38
C LEU A 46 6.79 -12.69 12.30
N GLN A 47 5.97 -13.50 11.63
CA GLN A 47 6.52 -14.42 10.64
C GLN A 47 6.88 -13.67 9.35
N MET A 48 7.94 -14.10 8.66
CA MET A 48 8.39 -13.48 7.41
C MET A 48 7.25 -13.32 6.37
N PRO A 49 6.35 -14.30 6.15
CA PRO A 49 5.22 -14.11 5.23
C PRO A 49 4.27 -12.97 5.63
N GLN A 50 4.04 -12.77 6.94
CA GLN A 50 3.22 -11.67 7.44
C GLN A 50 3.92 -10.33 7.25
N ALA A 51 5.23 -10.27 7.51
CA ALA A 51 6.03 -9.07 7.27
C ALA A 51 6.02 -8.67 5.79
N MET A 52 6.18 -9.64 4.88
CA MET A 52 6.09 -9.42 3.43
C MET A 52 4.70 -8.95 2.99
N TYR A 53 3.64 -9.56 3.52
CA TYR A 53 2.26 -9.13 3.27
C TYR A 53 2.05 -7.66 3.68
N ILE A 54 2.47 -7.29 4.90
CA ILE A 54 2.34 -5.91 5.39
C ILE A 54 3.16 -4.95 4.52
N ALA A 55 4.40 -5.32 4.15
CA ALA A 55 5.25 -4.50 3.29
C ALA A 55 4.60 -4.25 1.92
N GLY A 56 4.02 -5.28 1.29
CA GLY A 56 3.28 -5.15 0.03
C GLY A 56 2.09 -4.19 0.15
N ARG A 57 1.31 -4.30 1.23
CA ARG A 57 0.18 -3.38 1.49
C ARG A 57 0.64 -1.94 1.75
N ILE A 58 1.81 -1.73 2.34
CA ILE A 58 2.39 -0.37 2.51
C ILE A 58 2.75 0.25 1.15
N GLU A 59 3.31 -0.53 0.22
CA GLU A 59 3.59 -0.06 -1.15
C GLU A 59 2.30 0.24 -1.94
N GLU A 60 1.27 -0.60 -1.78
CA GLU A 60 -0.05 -0.32 -2.34
C GLU A 60 -0.64 0.99 -1.78
N LEU A 61 -0.55 1.21 -0.48
CA LEU A 61 -0.99 2.46 0.15
C LEU A 61 -0.22 3.67 -0.39
N ARG A 62 1.08 3.52 -0.67
CA ARG A 62 1.89 4.54 -1.34
C ARG A 62 1.39 4.82 -2.75
N TYR A 63 1.06 3.80 -3.53
CA TYR A 63 0.51 3.95 -4.87
C TYR A 63 -0.83 4.70 -4.86
N LEU A 64 -1.76 4.31 -3.98
CA LEU A 64 -3.06 4.97 -3.83
C LEU A 64 -2.92 6.44 -3.38
N THR A 65 -1.98 6.71 -2.47
CA THR A 65 -1.66 8.08 -2.04
C THR A 65 -1.16 8.94 -3.21
N LYS A 66 -0.32 8.40 -4.10
CA LYS A 66 0.14 9.11 -5.31
C LYS A 66 -1.03 9.42 -6.26
N GLN A 67 -2.02 8.53 -6.37
CA GLN A 67 -3.20 8.77 -7.19
C GLN A 67 -4.06 9.92 -6.65
N LEU A 68 -4.26 10.01 -5.33
CA LEU A 68 -4.98 11.13 -4.71
C LEU A 68 -4.21 12.45 -4.86
N HIS A 69 -2.88 12.40 -4.73
CA HIS A 69 -2.04 13.58 -4.93
C HIS A 69 -2.18 14.14 -6.36
N ARG A 70 -2.15 13.29 -7.39
CA ARG A 70 -2.36 13.69 -8.80
C ARG A 70 -3.72 14.33 -9.06
N ARG A 71 -4.70 14.10 -8.18
CA ARG A 71 -6.07 14.64 -8.28
C ARG A 71 -6.26 15.92 -7.46
N GLY A 72 -5.21 16.43 -6.82
CA GLY A 72 -5.24 17.68 -6.06
C GLY A 72 -5.84 17.55 -4.66
N ASP A 73 -6.10 16.34 -4.17
CA ASP A 73 -6.65 16.13 -2.83
C ASP A 73 -5.54 16.17 -1.76
N VAL A 74 -5.08 17.39 -1.45
CA VAL A 74 -3.92 17.63 -0.59
C VAL A 74 -4.16 17.17 0.85
N GLU A 75 -5.36 17.38 1.39
CA GLU A 75 -5.69 17.00 2.76
C GLU A 75 -5.68 15.48 2.95
N ARG A 76 -6.38 14.73 2.08
CA ARG A 76 -6.37 13.26 2.16
C ARG A 76 -4.98 12.70 1.90
N THR A 77 -4.24 13.30 0.96
CA THR A 77 -2.84 12.92 0.71
C THR A 77 -1.99 13.06 1.98
N ARG A 78 -2.05 14.21 2.67
CA ARG A 78 -1.30 14.45 3.91
C ARG A 78 -1.64 13.43 4.99
N SER A 79 -2.94 13.15 5.18
CA SER A 79 -3.41 12.17 6.15
C SER A 79 -2.91 10.76 5.84
N LEU A 80 -2.98 10.32 4.58
CA LEU A 80 -2.51 8.99 4.16
C LEU A 80 -0.99 8.86 4.25
N VAL A 81 -0.23 9.91 3.92
CA VAL A 81 1.23 9.92 4.11
C VAL A 81 1.57 9.68 5.58
N ARG A 82 0.94 10.40 6.51
CA ARG A 82 1.17 10.22 7.96
C ARG A 82 0.84 8.80 8.42
N ILE A 83 -0.32 8.27 8.01
CA ILE A 83 -0.73 6.90 8.35
C ILE A 83 0.29 5.89 7.82
N ARG A 84 0.70 6.02 6.54
CA ARG A 84 1.70 5.12 5.94
C ARG A 84 3.02 5.14 6.72
N HIS A 85 3.53 6.31 7.10
CA HIS A 85 4.76 6.41 7.89
C HIS A 85 4.63 5.74 9.24
N MET A 86 3.52 5.97 9.95
CA MET A 86 3.23 5.31 11.22
C MET A 86 3.21 3.77 11.08
N LEU A 87 2.52 3.25 10.06
CA LEU A 87 2.43 1.80 9.82
C LEU A 87 3.78 1.19 9.46
N ARG A 88 4.56 1.85 8.59
CA ARG A 88 5.91 1.41 8.24
C ARG A 88 6.83 1.37 9.45
N ASN A 89 6.84 2.42 10.27
CA ASN A 89 7.67 2.47 11.46
C ASN A 89 7.28 1.37 12.46
N ARG A 90 5.99 1.07 12.57
CA ARG A 90 5.52 -0.04 13.42
C ARG A 90 6.00 -1.39 12.89
N LEU A 91 5.90 -1.64 11.59
CA LEU A 91 6.45 -2.86 10.97
C LEU A 91 7.95 -2.98 11.24
N LEU A 92 8.73 -1.93 10.99
CA LEU A 92 10.18 -1.95 11.17
C LEU A 92 10.58 -2.23 12.63
N ARG A 93 9.86 -1.66 13.60
CA ARG A 93 10.10 -1.94 15.03
C ARG A 93 9.83 -3.41 15.37
N LEU A 94 8.74 -3.98 14.86
CA LEU A 94 8.43 -5.39 15.09
C LEU A 94 9.48 -6.30 14.43
N MET A 95 9.85 -6.04 13.18
CA MET A 95 10.92 -6.79 12.52
C MET A 95 12.24 -6.73 13.29
N ALA A 96 12.61 -5.56 13.83
CA ALA A 96 13.83 -5.40 14.63
C ALA A 96 13.79 -6.18 15.95
N LEU A 97 12.63 -6.20 16.64
CA LEU A 97 12.46 -6.99 17.88
C LEU A 97 12.62 -8.49 17.62
N GLU A 98 12.24 -8.95 16.42
CA GLU A 98 12.26 -10.36 16.04
C GLU A 98 13.55 -10.80 15.32
N GLY A 99 14.55 -9.90 15.21
CA GLY A 99 15.80 -10.18 14.50
C GLY A 99 15.63 -10.42 12.99
N ILE A 100 14.52 -9.96 12.41
CA ILE A 100 14.23 -10.10 10.98
C ILE A 100 14.88 -8.93 10.25
N ASP A 101 15.84 -9.25 9.39
CA ASP A 101 16.57 -8.24 8.65
C ASP A 101 15.63 -7.46 7.72
N ALA A 102 15.54 -6.14 7.92
CA ALA A 102 14.56 -5.26 7.29
C ALA A 102 14.90 -4.89 5.82
N THR A 103 15.88 -5.59 5.24
CA THR A 103 16.35 -5.43 3.86
C THR A 103 15.24 -5.65 2.81
N VAL A 104 14.11 -6.24 3.19
CA VAL A 104 12.88 -6.34 2.37
C VAL A 104 12.32 -4.96 1.94
N THR A 105 12.69 -3.87 2.59
CA THR A 105 12.24 -2.50 2.22
C THR A 105 13.16 -1.75 1.27
N ALA A 106 14.27 -2.35 0.82
CA ALA A 106 15.18 -1.78 -0.17
C ALA A 106 14.90 -2.28 -1.60
N VAL A 107 13.64 -2.37 -2.02
CA VAL A 107 13.35 -2.27 -3.45
C VAL A 107 13.52 -0.80 -3.82
N ARG A 108 14.77 -0.49 -4.18
CA ARG A 108 15.28 0.82 -4.59
C ARG A 108 14.50 1.39 -5.78
N SER A 109 14.24 2.70 -5.68
CA SER A 109 13.93 3.68 -6.74
C SER A 109 12.46 3.86 -7.12
#